data_AF-A0A858RI87-F1
#
_entry.id   AF-A0A858RI87-F1
#
_cell.length_a   1.000
_cell.length_b   1.000
_cell.length_c   1.000
_cell.angle_alpha   90.00
_cell.angle_beta   90.00
_cell.angle_gamma   90.00
#
_symmetry.space_group_name_H-M   'P 1'
#
loop_
_entity.id
_entity.type
_entity.pdbx_description
1 polymer ?
#
loop_
_entity_poly.entity_id
_entity_poly.type
_entity_poly.pdbx_seq_one_letter_code
_entity_poly.pdbx_strand_id
1 'polypeptide(L)'
;MTNELLVLIGEAIGVYFLVLWAHSLRNKLGLSHFYALIGSLTAVMVWVTDAGVRVEVPGIASFMVGSTVFYTALLLGVFVVYVFDGPRATRIAISTIIGVSVMVPLVTLILHWQIRISNNGENPLGYFPPQSLRIYSASIFAAFADLIFLAMAWEFLGKPQLNMRLWLRAFLTLLGVLWLDVLLFATGAFAGEPDYFKIMTGTFVTRFVLSVFAFPFLYWYISWQNGKNGMEIENRPVLAILREVTKVRLELSLAQREIERRKEVERENVQLIDSLQGALLEVKTLRGILPTCSYCKDIRDEDGNWHQLESYIQRHSDAKFSHGVCDKCMKEHHPEATQ
;
A
#
# COMPACT_ATOMS: atom_id res chain seq x y z
N MET A 1 -0.87 -19.93 -44.36
CA MET A 1 -0.19 -18.86 -43.60
C MET A 1 0.92 -18.32 -44.48
N THR A 2 0.89 -17.04 -44.83
CA THR A 2 1.96 -16.37 -45.58
C THR A 2 3.28 -16.42 -44.80
N ASN A 3 4.42 -16.46 -45.49
CA ASN A 3 5.76 -16.50 -44.89
C ASN A 3 5.97 -15.36 -43.86
N GLU A 4 5.38 -14.19 -44.08
CA GLU A 4 5.49 -13.03 -43.18
C GLU A 4 4.81 -13.27 -41.82
N LEU A 5 3.66 -13.94 -41.79
CA LEU A 5 2.98 -14.27 -40.54
C LEU A 5 3.77 -15.31 -39.73
N LEU A 6 4.42 -16.26 -40.41
CA LEU A 6 5.32 -17.22 -39.76
C LEU A 6 6.53 -16.54 -39.14
N VAL A 7 7.13 -15.58 -39.85
CA VAL A 7 8.25 -14.77 -39.34
C VAL A 7 7.80 -13.98 -38.11
N LEU A 8 6.66 -13.29 -38.17
CA LEU A 8 6.10 -12.52 -37.05
C LEU A 8 5.86 -13.40 -35.81
N ILE A 9 5.28 -14.58 -35.99
CA ILE A 9 5.06 -15.53 -34.88
C ILE A 9 6.40 -16.01 -34.32
N GLY A 10 7.39 -16.29 -35.17
CA GLY A 10 8.74 -16.66 -34.76
C GLY A 10 9.44 -15.57 -33.96
N GLU A 11 9.36 -14.33 -34.41
CA GLU A 11 9.87 -13.15 -33.69
C GLU A 11 9.18 -13.00 -32.33
N ALA A 12 7.85 -13.07 -32.29
CA ALA A 12 7.08 -12.98 -31.05
C ALA A 12 7.48 -14.06 -30.05
N ILE A 13 7.57 -15.33 -30.48
CA ILE A 13 8.00 -16.44 -29.63
C ILE A 13 9.43 -16.21 -29.13
N GLY A 14 10.34 -15.75 -29.99
CA GLY A 14 11.72 -15.45 -29.61
C GLY A 14 11.80 -14.38 -28.52
N VAL A 15 11.07 -13.27 -28.69
CA VAL A 15 11.04 -12.18 -27.69
C VAL A 15 10.33 -12.63 -26.40
N TYR A 16 9.24 -13.41 -26.48
CA TYR A 16 8.57 -13.96 -25.29
C TYR A 16 9.50 -14.87 -24.51
N PHE A 17 10.22 -15.77 -25.18
CA PHE A 17 11.19 -16.64 -24.54
C PHE A 17 12.27 -15.82 -23.83
N LEU A 18 12.80 -14.80 -24.50
CA LEU A 18 13.82 -13.91 -23.95
C LEU A 18 13.32 -13.16 -22.69
N VAL A 19 12.09 -12.65 -22.70
CA VAL A 19 11.46 -12.01 -21.52
C VAL A 19 11.28 -13.01 -20.37
N LEU A 20 10.72 -14.19 -20.64
CA LEU A 20 10.49 -15.23 -19.62
C LEU A 20 11.81 -15.77 -19.07
N TRP A 21 12.81 -15.95 -19.93
CA TRP A 21 14.14 -16.39 -19.54
C TRP A 21 14.83 -15.38 -18.64
N ALA A 22 14.82 -14.09 -19.00
CA ALA A 22 15.37 -13.03 -18.17
C ALA A 22 14.67 -12.96 -16.80
N HIS A 23 13.35 -13.12 -16.78
CA HIS A 23 12.58 -13.18 -15.53
C HIS A 23 12.92 -14.42 -14.68
N SER A 24 13.23 -15.55 -15.32
CA SER A 24 13.62 -16.77 -14.61
C SER A 24 14.93 -16.63 -13.82
N LEU A 25 15.82 -15.74 -14.28
CA LEU A 25 17.12 -15.46 -13.66
C LEU A 25 17.02 -14.59 -12.40
N ARG A 26 15.85 -14.01 -12.11
CA ARG A 26 15.67 -13.06 -11.00
C ARG A 26 16.04 -13.62 -9.63
N ASN A 27 15.89 -14.93 -9.42
CA ASN A 27 16.23 -15.57 -8.15
C ASN A 27 17.74 -15.59 -7.87
N LYS A 28 18.58 -15.49 -8.92
CA LYS A 28 20.04 -15.49 -8.80
C LYS A 28 20.65 -14.10 -8.93
N LEU A 29 20.14 -13.31 -9.87
CA LEU A 29 20.73 -12.02 -10.25
C LEU A 29 19.89 -10.80 -9.81
N GLY A 30 18.73 -11.03 -9.20
CA GLY A 30 17.75 -9.98 -8.91
C GLY A 30 16.96 -9.53 -10.15
N LEU A 31 16.02 -8.60 -9.94
CA LEU A 31 15.13 -8.08 -10.99
C LEU A 31 15.75 -6.98 -11.86
N SER A 32 16.94 -6.48 -11.52
CA SER A 32 17.62 -5.39 -12.22
C SER A 32 17.82 -5.68 -13.71
N HIS A 33 18.34 -6.86 -14.05
CA HIS A 33 18.57 -7.27 -15.44
C HIS A 33 17.27 -7.45 -16.22
N PHE A 34 16.22 -7.92 -15.55
CA PHE A 34 14.90 -8.01 -16.15
C PHE A 34 14.34 -6.62 -16.49
N TYR A 35 14.45 -5.64 -15.58
CA TYR A 35 14.02 -4.27 -15.87
C TYR A 35 14.84 -3.60 -16.96
N ALA A 36 16.17 -3.83 -17.00
CA ALA A 36 17.01 -3.35 -18.08
C ALA A 36 16.57 -3.91 -19.44
N LEU A 37 16.20 -5.20 -19.49
CA LEU A 37 15.68 -5.82 -20.70
C LEU A 37 14.33 -5.23 -21.11
N ILE A 38 13.37 -5.11 -20.18
CA ILE A 38 12.04 -4.54 -20.45
C ILE A 38 12.16 -3.09 -20.93
N GLY A 39 13.04 -2.28 -20.33
CA GLY A 39 13.32 -0.93 -20.80
C GLY A 39 13.92 -0.92 -22.20
N SER A 40 14.89 -1.81 -22.47
CA SER A 40 15.51 -1.92 -23.81
C SER A 40 14.49 -2.34 -24.88
N LEU A 41 13.64 -3.33 -24.59
CA LEU A 41 12.56 -3.75 -25.50
C LEU A 41 11.54 -2.64 -25.72
N THR A 42 11.28 -1.80 -24.71
CA THR A 42 10.41 -0.63 -24.86
C THR A 42 11.01 0.38 -25.83
N ALA A 43 12.32 0.66 -25.75
CA ALA A 43 12.99 1.55 -26.69
C ALA A 43 12.96 1.02 -28.12
N VAL A 44 13.22 -0.28 -28.30
CA VAL A 44 13.11 -0.95 -29.62
C VAL A 44 11.68 -0.87 -30.14
N MET A 45 10.68 -1.14 -29.30
CA MET A 45 9.27 -1.05 -29.67
C MET A 45 8.88 0.34 -30.16
N VAL A 46 9.29 1.39 -29.44
CA VAL A 46 9.06 2.78 -29.84
C VAL A 46 9.69 3.08 -31.20
N TRP A 47 10.96 2.69 -31.38
CA TRP A 47 11.68 2.95 -32.63
C TRP A 47 11.10 2.19 -33.83
N VAL A 48 10.75 0.92 -33.67
CA VAL A 48 10.13 0.10 -34.72
C VAL A 48 8.72 0.60 -35.05
N THR A 49 7.98 1.12 -34.07
CA THR A 49 6.66 1.72 -34.28
C THR A 49 6.76 3.00 -35.08
N ASP A 50 7.71 3.89 -34.75
CA ASP A 50 7.97 5.11 -35.51
C ASP A 50 8.48 4.81 -36.93
N ALA A 51 9.31 3.78 -37.10
CA ALA A 51 9.77 3.33 -38.41
C ALA A 51 8.63 2.85 -39.33
N GLY A 52 7.42 2.68 -38.80
CA GLY A 52 6.23 2.34 -39.58
C GLY A 52 6.28 0.96 -40.21
N VAL A 53 7.06 0.03 -39.63
CA VAL A 53 7.20 -1.34 -40.16
C VAL A 53 5.84 -2.03 -40.10
N ARG A 54 5.21 -2.22 -41.25
CA ARG A 54 3.91 -2.86 -41.42
C ARG A 54 4.05 -4.16 -42.20
N VAL A 55 3.30 -5.16 -41.79
CA VAL A 55 3.18 -6.45 -42.48
C VAL A 55 1.75 -6.55 -43.02
N GLU A 56 1.63 -6.89 -44.30
CA GLU A 56 0.33 -7.03 -44.96
C GLU A 56 -0.02 -8.50 -45.16
N VAL A 57 -0.93 -9.02 -44.34
CA VAL A 57 -1.40 -10.39 -44.51
C VAL A 57 -2.64 -10.41 -45.41
N PRO A 58 -2.63 -11.13 -46.54
CA PRO A 58 -3.79 -11.26 -47.41
C PRO A 58 -5.01 -11.77 -46.62
N GLY A 59 -6.09 -10.98 -46.61
CA GLY A 59 -7.36 -11.33 -45.96
C GLY A 59 -7.48 -11.03 -44.46
N ILE A 60 -6.41 -10.59 -43.77
CA ILE A 60 -6.42 -10.38 -42.29
C ILE A 60 -6.11 -8.91 -41.90
N ALA A 61 -5.84 -8.04 -42.88
CA ALA A 61 -5.47 -6.62 -42.75
C ALA A 61 -4.00 -6.35 -42.39
N SER A 62 -3.58 -5.09 -42.51
CA SER A 62 -2.22 -4.62 -42.23
C SER A 62 -2.06 -4.28 -40.75
N PHE A 63 -0.90 -4.62 -40.19
CA PHE A 63 -0.59 -4.37 -38.78
C PHE A 63 0.85 -3.92 -38.58
N MET A 64 1.11 -3.14 -37.53
CA MET A 64 2.45 -2.63 -37.18
C MET A 64 3.22 -3.67 -36.38
N VAL A 65 4.42 -4.04 -36.85
CA VAL A 65 5.26 -5.06 -36.19
C VAL A 65 5.67 -4.61 -34.79
N GLY A 66 6.06 -3.34 -34.64
CA GLY A 66 6.53 -2.75 -33.37
C GLY A 66 5.54 -2.91 -32.23
N SER A 67 4.31 -2.44 -32.43
CA SER A 67 3.25 -2.57 -31.43
C SER A 67 2.77 -4.01 -31.29
N THR A 68 2.86 -4.86 -32.31
CA THR A 68 2.27 -6.21 -32.27
C THR A 68 3.15 -7.23 -31.55
N VAL A 69 4.47 -7.21 -31.76
CA VAL A 69 5.41 -8.20 -31.22
C VAL A 69 6.00 -7.79 -29.89
N PHE A 70 6.53 -6.56 -29.81
CA PHE A 70 7.28 -6.14 -28.63
C PHE A 70 6.34 -5.76 -27.48
N TYR A 71 5.21 -5.11 -27.78
CA TYR A 71 4.26 -4.72 -26.75
C TYR A 71 3.62 -5.93 -26.04
N THR A 72 3.23 -6.98 -26.78
CA THR A 72 2.74 -8.22 -26.17
C THR A 72 3.79 -8.84 -25.26
N ALA A 73 5.07 -8.76 -25.63
CA ALA A 73 6.16 -9.27 -24.81
C ALA A 73 6.36 -8.45 -23.54
N LEU A 74 6.22 -7.11 -23.62
CA LEU A 74 6.25 -6.23 -22.46
C LEU A 74 5.08 -6.51 -21.51
N LEU A 75 3.85 -6.63 -22.03
CA LEU A 75 2.69 -6.99 -21.22
C LEU A 75 2.83 -8.37 -20.59
N LEU A 76 3.34 -9.36 -21.33
CA LEU A 76 3.67 -10.67 -20.80
C LEU A 76 4.70 -10.58 -19.66
N GLY A 77 5.74 -9.76 -19.84
CA GLY A 77 6.76 -9.52 -18.82
C GLY A 77 6.20 -8.89 -17.55
N VAL A 78 5.40 -7.83 -17.69
CA VAL A 78 4.70 -7.19 -16.57
C VAL A 78 3.78 -8.19 -15.88
N PHE A 79 3.00 -8.96 -16.66
CA PHE A 79 2.10 -9.98 -16.14
C PHE A 79 2.84 -10.96 -15.24
N VAL A 80 3.96 -11.50 -15.71
CA VAL A 80 4.74 -12.49 -14.96
C VAL A 80 5.37 -11.88 -13.70
N VAL A 81 5.90 -10.66 -13.76
CA VAL A 81 6.37 -9.94 -12.55
C VAL A 81 5.23 -9.71 -11.57
N TYR A 82 4.04 -9.35 -12.04
CA TYR A 82 2.88 -9.13 -11.19
C TYR A 82 2.44 -10.41 -10.49
N VAL A 83 2.38 -11.52 -11.21
CA VAL A 83 1.99 -12.82 -10.67
C VAL A 83 2.98 -13.33 -9.63
N PHE A 84 4.29 -13.16 -9.86
CA PHE A 84 5.31 -13.79 -9.01
C PHE A 84 5.99 -12.87 -8.00
N ASP A 85 6.22 -11.60 -8.33
CA ASP A 85 6.96 -10.65 -7.49
C ASP A 85 6.06 -9.57 -6.86
N GLY A 86 4.79 -9.52 -7.30
CA GLY A 86 3.74 -8.70 -6.71
C GLY A 86 3.79 -7.20 -7.06
N PRO A 87 2.87 -6.41 -6.48
CA PRO A 87 2.56 -5.06 -6.97
C PRO A 87 3.72 -4.05 -6.89
N ARG A 88 4.66 -4.23 -5.95
CA ARG A 88 5.83 -3.34 -5.81
C ARG A 88 6.78 -3.50 -6.98
N ALA A 89 7.13 -4.74 -7.34
CA ALA A 89 7.97 -5.04 -8.49
C ALA A 89 7.28 -4.63 -9.80
N THR A 90 5.97 -4.89 -9.92
CA THR A 90 5.19 -4.46 -11.08
C THR A 90 5.24 -2.95 -11.26
N ARG A 91 5.12 -2.15 -10.19
CA ARG A 91 5.20 -0.69 -10.29
C ARG A 91 6.53 -0.21 -10.87
N ILE A 92 7.63 -0.88 -10.53
CA ILE A 92 8.96 -0.54 -11.07
C ILE A 92 9.01 -0.89 -12.56
N ALA A 93 8.53 -2.08 -12.96
CA ALA A 93 8.43 -2.45 -14.37
C ALA A 93 7.60 -1.44 -15.18
N ILE A 94 6.45 -1.04 -14.64
CA ILE A 94 5.55 -0.03 -15.23
C ILE A 94 6.25 1.31 -15.37
N SER A 95 6.87 1.80 -14.30
CA SER A 95 7.59 3.06 -14.31
C SER A 95 8.75 3.04 -15.31
N THR A 96 9.37 1.87 -15.52
CA THR A 96 10.42 1.67 -16.51
C THR A 96 9.85 1.79 -17.93
N ILE A 97 8.74 1.09 -18.23
CA ILE A 97 8.09 1.15 -19.54
C ILE A 97 7.63 2.59 -19.84
N ILE A 98 6.86 3.22 -18.95
CA ILE A 98 6.38 4.59 -19.14
C ILE A 98 7.54 5.57 -19.26
N GLY A 99 8.55 5.45 -18.39
CA GLY A 99 9.74 6.30 -18.41
C GLY A 99 10.48 6.23 -19.73
N VAL A 100 10.71 5.03 -20.26
CA VAL A 100 11.37 4.84 -21.56
C VAL A 100 10.48 5.31 -22.72
N SER A 101 9.18 5.02 -22.69
CA SER A 101 8.22 5.47 -23.71
C SER A 101 8.11 6.99 -23.81
N VAL A 102 8.39 7.73 -22.72
CA VAL A 102 8.49 9.20 -22.74
C VAL A 102 9.89 9.66 -23.12
N MET A 103 10.93 9.01 -22.61
CA MET A 103 12.32 9.40 -22.82
C MET A 103 12.73 9.28 -24.29
N VAL A 104 12.42 8.17 -24.96
CA VAL A 104 12.86 7.92 -26.35
C VAL A 104 12.34 9.00 -27.29
N PRO A 105 11.05 9.38 -27.27
CA PRO A 105 10.56 10.50 -28.08
C PRO A 105 11.21 11.84 -27.77
N LEU A 106 11.42 12.16 -26.50
CA LEU A 106 12.10 13.40 -26.11
C LEU A 106 13.53 13.45 -26.65
N VAL A 107 14.28 12.35 -26.56
CA VAL A 107 15.64 12.26 -27.10
C VAL A 107 15.61 12.40 -28.63
N THR A 108 14.71 11.69 -29.31
CA THR A 108 14.53 11.80 -30.76
C THR A 108 14.20 13.22 -31.19
N LEU A 109 13.34 13.95 -30.46
CA LEU A 109 13.01 15.34 -30.72
C LEU A 109 14.23 16.27 -30.63
N ILE A 110 15.06 16.09 -29.58
CA ILE A 110 16.30 16.85 -29.40
C ILE A 110 17.28 16.57 -30.55
N LEU A 111 17.42 15.32 -30.97
CA LEU A 111 18.29 14.93 -32.08
C LEU A 111 17.84 15.53 -33.41
N HIS A 112 16.53 15.52 -33.69
CA HIS A 112 15.97 16.20 -34.86
C HIS A 112 16.28 17.70 -34.86
N TRP A 113 16.19 18.33 -33.69
CA TRP A 113 16.53 19.75 -33.55
C TRP A 113 18.01 20.02 -33.83
N GLN A 114 18.92 19.22 -33.26
CA GLN A 114 20.36 19.33 -33.50
C GLN A 114 20.72 19.14 -34.98
N ILE A 115 20.14 18.13 -35.62
CA ILE A 115 20.39 17.81 -37.02
C ILE A 115 19.90 18.93 -37.95
N ARG A 116 18.73 19.51 -37.68
CA ARG A 116 18.18 20.63 -38.47
C ARG A 116 19.11 21.85 -38.46
N ILE A 117 19.73 22.12 -37.31
CA ILE A 117 20.71 23.21 -37.16
C ILE A 117 22.01 22.87 -37.89
N SER A 118 22.49 21.62 -37.78
CA SER A 118 23.77 21.20 -38.37
C SER A 118 23.76 21.14 -39.90
N ASN A 119 22.61 20.78 -40.52
CA ASN A 119 22.52 20.54 -41.96
C ASN A 119 21.92 21.73 -42.75
N ASN A 120 21.96 22.96 -42.22
CA ASN A 120 21.42 24.15 -42.89
C ASN A 120 19.98 23.99 -43.43
N GLY A 121 19.13 23.22 -42.73
CA GLY A 121 17.73 23.01 -43.11
C GLY A 121 17.46 21.92 -44.15
N GLU A 122 18.47 21.16 -44.61
CA GLU A 122 18.20 19.91 -45.34
C GLU A 122 17.69 18.84 -44.38
N ASN A 123 16.54 18.24 -44.70
CA ASN A 123 15.87 17.24 -43.87
C ASN A 123 16.52 15.85 -44.06
N PRO A 124 17.36 15.33 -43.14
CA PRO A 124 17.79 13.95 -43.26
C PRO A 124 16.74 13.09 -42.57
N LEU A 125 15.59 12.95 -43.21
CA LEU A 125 14.44 12.11 -42.79
C LEU A 125 14.80 10.61 -42.62
N GLY A 126 16.05 10.22 -42.81
CA GLY A 126 16.51 8.84 -42.82
C GLY A 126 17.11 8.32 -41.51
N TYR A 127 17.51 9.16 -40.55
CA TYR A 127 18.19 8.67 -39.33
C TYR A 127 17.23 8.32 -38.20
N PHE A 128 16.19 9.14 -38.01
CA PHE A 128 15.20 8.95 -36.96
C PHE A 128 13.79 9.17 -37.54
N PRO A 129 12.86 8.23 -37.35
CA PRO A 129 11.54 8.37 -37.91
C PRO A 129 10.72 9.48 -37.23
N PRO A 130 9.76 10.11 -37.95
CA PRO A 130 8.99 11.25 -37.46
C PRO A 130 7.99 10.86 -36.38
N GLN A 131 7.81 11.75 -35.40
CA GLN A 131 7.07 11.42 -34.17
C GLN A 131 5.66 12.02 -34.17
N SER A 132 4.64 11.17 -34.16
CA SER A 132 3.26 11.59 -33.98
C SER A 132 2.89 11.68 -32.50
N LEU A 133 2.73 12.91 -31.98
CA LEU A 133 2.29 13.15 -30.59
C LEU A 133 0.99 12.40 -30.24
N ARG A 134 0.11 12.19 -31.23
CA ARG A 134 -1.13 11.45 -31.06
C ARG A 134 -0.90 9.96 -30.80
N ILE A 135 -0.02 9.33 -31.58
CA ILE A 135 0.29 7.89 -31.43
C ILE A 135 0.97 7.64 -30.08
N TYR A 136 1.86 8.56 -29.67
CA TYR A 136 2.57 8.46 -28.40
C TYR A 136 1.67 8.61 -27.18
N SER A 137 0.82 9.65 -27.16
CA SER A 137 -0.11 9.84 -26.06
C SER A 137 -1.10 8.68 -25.94
N ALA A 138 -1.57 8.14 -27.07
CA ALA A 138 -2.41 6.94 -27.12
C ALA A 138 -1.69 5.70 -26.57
N SER A 139 -0.43 5.46 -26.97
CA SER A 139 0.36 4.31 -26.50
C SER A 139 0.66 4.38 -25.01
N ILE A 140 1.05 5.54 -24.48
CA ILE A 140 1.30 5.72 -23.05
C ILE A 140 0.02 5.53 -22.23
N PHE A 141 -1.11 6.08 -22.72
CA PHE A 141 -2.39 5.94 -22.05
C PHE A 141 -2.91 4.49 -22.06
N ALA A 142 -2.84 3.82 -23.21
CA ALA A 142 -3.20 2.41 -23.34
C ALA A 142 -2.34 1.54 -22.41
N ALA A 143 -1.02 1.74 -22.42
CA ALA A 143 -0.10 1.05 -21.50
C ALA A 143 -0.49 1.27 -20.04
N PHE A 144 -0.74 2.50 -19.61
CA PHE A 144 -1.15 2.78 -18.24
C PHE A 144 -2.47 2.09 -17.86
N ALA A 145 -3.47 2.13 -18.75
CA ALA A 145 -4.78 1.51 -18.52
C ALA A 145 -4.69 -0.03 -18.47
N ASP A 146 -3.92 -0.63 -19.38
CA ASP A 146 -3.69 -2.08 -19.45
C ASP A 146 -3.10 -2.63 -18.16
N LEU A 147 -2.24 -1.86 -17.50
CA LEU A 147 -1.60 -2.26 -16.25
C LEU A 147 -2.59 -2.29 -15.08
N ILE A 148 -3.46 -1.30 -15.00
CA ILE A 148 -4.55 -1.28 -14.01
C ILE A 148 -5.52 -2.42 -14.31
N PHE A 149 -5.88 -2.61 -15.57
CA PHE A 149 -6.79 -3.66 -15.99
C PHE A 149 -6.21 -5.06 -15.75
N LEU A 150 -4.92 -5.28 -16.00
CA LEU A 150 -4.23 -6.55 -15.74
C LEU A 150 -4.36 -6.95 -14.28
N ALA A 151 -4.11 -6.01 -13.37
CA ALA A 151 -4.23 -6.25 -11.94
C ALA A 151 -5.69 -6.60 -11.55
N MET A 152 -6.66 -5.82 -12.02
CA MET A 152 -8.09 -6.03 -11.76
C MET A 152 -8.58 -7.36 -12.34
N ALA A 153 -8.22 -7.68 -13.58
CA ALA A 153 -8.62 -8.90 -14.27
C ALA A 153 -8.04 -10.14 -13.59
N TRP A 154 -6.76 -10.10 -13.21
CA TRP A 154 -6.12 -11.20 -12.49
C TRP A 154 -6.73 -11.42 -11.11
N GLU A 155 -7.00 -10.36 -10.37
CA GLU A 155 -7.64 -10.45 -9.06
C GLU A 155 -9.08 -10.96 -9.16
N PHE A 156 -9.86 -10.41 -10.10
CA PHE A 156 -11.24 -10.80 -10.34
C PHE A 156 -11.37 -12.27 -10.72
N LEU A 157 -10.60 -12.73 -11.72
CA LEU A 157 -10.61 -14.12 -12.18
C LEU A 157 -9.98 -15.10 -11.18
N GLY A 158 -9.29 -14.58 -10.15
CA GLY A 158 -8.71 -15.35 -9.05
C GLY A 158 -9.62 -15.62 -7.87
N LYS A 159 -10.83 -15.02 -7.84
CA LYS A 159 -11.74 -15.16 -6.69
C LYS A 159 -12.14 -16.63 -6.48
N PRO A 160 -12.13 -17.15 -5.24
CA PRO A 160 -12.50 -18.55 -4.94
C PRO A 160 -13.88 -18.95 -5.48
N GLN A 161 -14.80 -17.99 -5.54
CA GLN A 161 -16.17 -18.16 -6.05
C GLN A 161 -16.23 -18.58 -7.53
N LEU A 162 -15.25 -18.19 -8.35
CA LEU A 162 -15.24 -18.52 -9.77
C LEU A 162 -14.62 -19.90 -10.06
N ASN A 163 -13.90 -20.50 -9.09
CA ASN A 163 -13.23 -21.80 -9.21
C ASN A 163 -12.48 -22.03 -10.54
N MET A 164 -11.81 -20.98 -11.03
CA MET A 164 -11.14 -20.99 -12.34
C MET A 164 -9.80 -21.72 -12.26
N ARG A 165 -9.56 -22.63 -13.21
CA ARG A 165 -8.24 -23.28 -13.37
C ARG A 165 -7.18 -22.22 -13.71
N LEU A 166 -5.99 -22.36 -13.12
CA LEU A 166 -4.88 -21.41 -13.27
C LEU A 166 -4.54 -21.09 -14.74
N TRP A 167 -4.54 -22.10 -15.60
CA TRP A 167 -4.26 -21.93 -17.02
C TRP A 167 -5.30 -21.06 -17.73
N LEU A 168 -6.58 -21.29 -17.43
CA LEU A 168 -7.68 -20.52 -18.02
C LEU A 168 -7.68 -19.08 -17.50
N ARG A 169 -7.39 -18.89 -16.22
CA ARG A 169 -7.20 -17.56 -15.62
C ARG A 169 -6.07 -16.79 -16.30
N ALA A 170 -4.89 -17.40 -16.49
CA ALA A 170 -3.76 -16.77 -17.16
C ALA A 170 -4.06 -16.43 -18.63
N PHE A 171 -4.71 -17.34 -19.34
CA PHE A 171 -5.12 -17.08 -20.73
C PHE A 171 -6.11 -15.92 -20.83
N LEU A 172 -7.20 -15.93 -20.05
CA LEU A 172 -8.23 -14.90 -20.11
C LEU A 172 -7.75 -13.54 -19.65
N THR A 173 -6.86 -13.48 -18.66
CA THR A 173 -6.24 -12.21 -18.25
C THR A 173 -5.35 -11.63 -19.35
N LEU A 174 -4.44 -12.43 -19.90
CA LEU A 174 -3.57 -11.99 -20.99
C LEU A 174 -4.40 -11.54 -22.20
N LEU A 175 -5.37 -12.34 -22.62
CA LEU A 175 -6.24 -12.02 -23.77
C LEU A 175 -7.05 -10.74 -23.52
N GLY A 176 -7.65 -10.61 -22.33
CA GLY A 176 -8.45 -9.43 -21.98
C GLY A 176 -7.63 -8.15 -21.99
N VAL A 177 -6.41 -8.17 -21.42
CA VAL A 177 -5.50 -7.01 -21.43
C VAL A 177 -5.11 -6.65 -22.86
N LEU A 178 -4.74 -7.64 -23.68
CA LEU A 178 -4.37 -7.40 -25.08
C LEU A 178 -5.53 -6.85 -25.92
N TRP A 179 -6.78 -7.20 -25.59
CA TRP A 179 -7.95 -6.68 -26.30
C TRP A 179 -8.30 -5.27 -25.84
N LEU A 180 -8.15 -4.97 -24.55
CA LEU A 180 -8.30 -3.60 -24.04
C LEU A 180 -7.25 -2.68 -24.67
N ASP A 181 -6.00 -3.12 -24.77
CA ASP A 181 -4.92 -2.40 -25.47
C ASP A 181 -5.36 -2.00 -26.87
N VAL A 182 -5.83 -2.96 -27.67
CA VAL A 182 -6.25 -2.72 -29.05
C VAL A 182 -7.35 -1.67 -29.11
N LEU A 183 -8.34 -1.75 -28.21
CA LEU A 183 -9.39 -0.75 -28.14
C LEU A 183 -8.83 0.64 -27.83
N LEU A 184 -8.03 0.77 -26.77
CA LEU A 184 -7.54 2.06 -26.30
C LEU A 184 -6.53 2.67 -27.28
N PHE A 185 -5.56 1.88 -27.74
CA PHE A 185 -4.53 2.31 -28.67
C PHE A 185 -5.11 2.64 -30.05
N ALA A 186 -5.89 1.73 -30.66
CA ALA A 186 -6.42 1.99 -32.00
C ALA A 186 -7.37 3.20 -32.00
N THR A 187 -8.21 3.34 -30.97
CA THR A 187 -9.09 4.51 -30.81
C THR A 187 -8.27 5.78 -30.61
N GLY A 188 -7.31 5.79 -29.69
CA GLY A 188 -6.49 6.97 -29.41
C GLY A 188 -5.66 7.41 -30.62
N ALA A 189 -5.01 6.46 -31.29
CA ALA A 189 -4.07 6.72 -32.38
C ALA A 189 -4.76 7.00 -33.72
N PHE A 190 -5.81 6.24 -34.07
CA PHE A 190 -6.35 6.19 -35.43
C PHE A 190 -7.84 6.56 -35.55
N ALA A 191 -8.54 6.93 -34.47
CA ALA A 191 -9.93 7.35 -34.59
C ALA A 191 -10.10 8.52 -35.58
N GLY A 192 -11.04 8.39 -36.50
CA GLY A 192 -11.27 9.36 -37.58
C GLY A 192 -10.45 9.12 -38.85
N GLU A 193 -9.50 8.18 -38.86
CA GLU A 193 -8.86 7.73 -40.10
C GLU A 193 -9.74 6.72 -40.86
N PRO A 194 -9.73 6.73 -42.21
CA PRO A 194 -10.55 5.83 -43.02
C PRO A 194 -10.23 4.34 -42.78
N ASP A 195 -8.98 4.04 -42.42
CA ASP A 195 -8.52 2.67 -42.14
C ASP A 195 -8.74 2.23 -40.68
N TYR A 196 -9.35 3.04 -39.83
CA TYR A 196 -9.52 2.77 -38.39
C TYR A 196 -10.06 1.35 -38.10
N PHE A 197 -11.20 0.98 -38.70
CA PHE A 197 -11.82 -0.32 -38.47
C PHE A 197 -10.96 -1.48 -39.00
N LYS A 198 -10.25 -1.26 -40.11
CA LYS A 198 -9.37 -2.26 -40.71
C LYS A 198 -8.13 -2.51 -39.83
N ILE A 199 -7.53 -1.45 -39.29
CA ILE A 199 -6.41 -1.53 -38.35
C ILE A 199 -6.86 -2.21 -37.05
N MET A 200 -7.99 -1.79 -36.48
CA MET A 200 -8.50 -2.33 -35.23
C MET A 200 -8.81 -3.84 -35.34
N THR A 201 -9.56 -4.26 -36.36
CA THR A 201 -9.93 -5.68 -36.55
C THR A 201 -8.71 -6.56 -36.85
N GLY A 202 -7.78 -6.10 -37.70
CA GLY A 202 -6.53 -6.80 -37.96
C GLY A 202 -5.67 -6.98 -36.71
N THR A 203 -5.59 -5.93 -35.87
CA THR A 203 -4.83 -5.99 -34.62
C THR A 203 -5.49 -6.93 -33.61
N PHE A 204 -6.82 -6.93 -33.49
CA PHE A 204 -7.55 -7.89 -32.65
C PHE A 204 -7.26 -9.35 -33.00
N VAL A 205 -7.37 -9.68 -34.30
CA VAL A 205 -7.12 -11.05 -34.79
C VAL A 205 -5.67 -11.44 -34.51
N THR A 206 -4.72 -10.54 -34.79
CA THR A 206 -3.30 -10.83 -34.60
C THR A 206 -2.95 -11.00 -33.11
N ARG A 207 -3.50 -10.17 -32.21
CA ARG A 207 -3.34 -10.33 -30.75
C ARG A 207 -3.96 -11.62 -30.25
N PHE A 208 -5.10 -12.02 -30.78
CA PHE A 208 -5.71 -13.31 -30.46
C PHE A 208 -4.79 -14.46 -30.87
N VAL A 209 -4.31 -14.48 -32.12
CA VAL A 209 -3.37 -15.50 -32.62
C VAL A 209 -2.10 -15.54 -31.76
N LEU A 210 -1.47 -14.39 -31.49
CA LEU A 210 -0.28 -14.33 -30.65
C LEU A 210 -0.52 -14.81 -29.23
N SER A 211 -1.70 -14.51 -28.63
CA SER A 211 -2.03 -15.01 -27.30
C SER A 211 -2.17 -16.54 -27.25
N VAL A 212 -2.72 -17.15 -28.31
CA VAL A 212 -2.83 -18.61 -28.43
C VAL A 212 -1.45 -19.26 -28.53
N PHE A 213 -0.50 -18.65 -29.24
CA PHE A 213 0.88 -19.15 -29.33
C PHE A 213 1.73 -18.82 -28.09
N ALA A 214 1.48 -17.70 -27.41
CA ALA A 214 2.19 -17.32 -26.18
C ALA A 214 1.77 -18.18 -24.98
N PHE A 215 0.49 -18.56 -24.94
CA PHE A 215 -0.12 -19.23 -23.81
C PHE A 215 0.58 -20.54 -23.38
N PRO A 216 0.96 -21.47 -24.28
CA PRO A 216 1.71 -22.66 -23.91
C PRO A 216 3.01 -22.36 -23.16
N PHE A 217 3.77 -21.34 -23.60
CA PHE A 217 5.01 -20.92 -22.96
C PHE A 217 4.77 -20.28 -21.61
N LEU A 218 3.76 -19.40 -21.52
CA LEU A 218 3.36 -18.78 -20.26
C LEU A 218 2.90 -19.84 -19.24
N TYR A 219 2.06 -20.78 -19.66
CA TYR A 219 1.56 -21.84 -18.80
C TYR A 219 2.69 -22.78 -18.34
N TRP A 220 3.58 -23.18 -19.26
CA TRP A 220 4.76 -23.96 -18.93
C TRP A 220 5.64 -23.22 -17.92
N TYR A 221 5.90 -21.94 -18.17
CA TYR A 221 6.69 -21.10 -17.30
C TYR A 221 6.10 -21.00 -15.90
N ILE A 222 4.80 -20.73 -15.79
CA ILE A 222 4.10 -20.64 -14.51
C ILE A 222 4.16 -21.97 -13.76
N SER A 223 3.90 -23.07 -14.45
CA SER A 223 3.90 -24.41 -13.86
C SER A 223 5.29 -24.82 -13.39
N TRP A 224 6.32 -24.56 -14.19
CA TRP A 224 7.72 -24.83 -13.85
C TRP A 224 8.20 -24.01 -12.66
N GLN A 225 7.84 -22.72 -12.62
CA GLN A 225 8.24 -21.85 -11.54
C GLN A 225 7.54 -22.18 -10.22
N ASN A 226 6.26 -22.55 -10.28
CA ASN A 226 5.50 -23.01 -9.13
C ASN A 226 6.11 -24.30 -8.54
N GLY A 227 6.43 -25.29 -9.41
CA GLY A 227 7.02 -26.55 -8.98
C GLY A 227 8.45 -26.45 -8.44
N LYS A 228 9.28 -25.52 -8.95
CA LYS A 228 10.69 -25.41 -8.56
C LYS A 228 10.90 -24.67 -7.23
N ASN A 229 10.04 -23.70 -6.91
CA ASN A 229 10.23 -22.81 -5.76
C ASN A 229 9.17 -22.98 -4.67
N GLY A 230 8.17 -23.84 -4.84
CA GLY A 230 7.08 -24.00 -3.86
C GLY A 230 6.33 -22.69 -3.58
N MET A 231 6.39 -21.72 -4.51
CA MET A 231 5.73 -20.44 -4.34
C MET A 231 4.24 -20.65 -4.61
N GLU A 232 3.44 -20.75 -3.56
CA GLU A 232 2.00 -20.60 -3.69
C GLU A 232 1.72 -19.32 -4.47
N ILE A 233 0.98 -19.43 -5.58
CA ILE A 233 0.43 -18.29 -6.31
C ILE A 233 -0.60 -17.66 -5.39
N GLU A 234 -0.10 -16.90 -4.44
CA GLU A 234 -0.88 -16.22 -3.45
C GLU A 234 -1.68 -15.17 -4.22
N ASN A 235 -3.00 -15.29 -4.19
CA ASN A 235 -3.88 -14.22 -4.65
C ASN A 235 -3.59 -13.01 -3.77
N ARG A 236 -2.62 -12.17 -4.13
CA ARG A 236 -2.32 -10.93 -3.44
C ARG A 236 -3.17 -9.84 -4.08
N PRO A 237 -4.35 -9.51 -3.51
CA PRO A 237 -5.18 -8.49 -4.13
C PRO A 237 -4.47 -7.14 -4.05
N VAL A 238 -4.56 -6.32 -5.10
CA VAL A 238 -4.02 -4.95 -5.07
C VAL A 238 -4.77 -4.12 -4.03
N LEU A 239 -6.04 -4.46 -3.79
CA LEU A 239 -6.83 -3.93 -2.69
C LEU A 239 -6.43 -4.44 -1.30
N ALA A 240 -5.52 -5.43 -1.16
CA ALA A 240 -5.00 -5.78 0.16
C ALA A 240 -4.19 -4.64 0.74
N ILE A 241 -3.41 -3.86 -0.01
CA ILE A 241 -2.67 -2.74 0.63
C ILE A 241 -3.64 -1.67 1.13
N LEU A 242 -4.70 -1.38 0.37
CA LEU A 242 -5.78 -0.50 0.84
C LEU A 242 -6.45 -1.11 2.08
N ARG A 243 -6.73 -2.41 2.12
CA ARG A 243 -7.33 -3.08 3.28
C ARG A 243 -6.39 -3.24 4.48
N GLU A 244 -5.11 -3.54 4.30
CA GLU A 244 -4.10 -3.70 5.35
C GLU A 244 -3.83 -2.33 5.97
N VAL A 245 -3.66 -1.27 5.16
CA VAL A 245 -3.51 0.08 5.67
C VAL A 245 -4.80 0.53 6.36
N THR A 246 -5.98 0.19 5.83
CA THR A 246 -7.27 0.50 6.49
C THR A 246 -7.43 -0.29 7.78
N LYS A 247 -7.02 -1.56 7.83
CA LYS A 247 -7.10 -2.44 8.99
C LYS A 247 -6.13 -2.00 10.09
N VAL A 248 -4.87 -1.70 9.75
CA VAL A 248 -3.89 -1.14 10.67
C VAL A 248 -4.35 0.23 11.18
N ARG A 249 -4.89 1.11 10.32
CA ARG A 249 -5.48 2.38 10.76
C ARG A 249 -6.68 2.17 11.68
N LEU A 250 -7.53 1.18 11.40
CA LEU A 250 -8.67 0.83 12.23
C LEU A 250 -8.22 0.30 13.60
N GLU A 251 -7.30 -0.67 13.63
CA GLU A 251 -6.71 -1.22 14.86
C GLU A 251 -6.06 -0.12 15.70
N LEU A 252 -5.30 0.78 15.07
CA LEU A 252 -4.71 1.94 15.75
C LEU A 252 -5.79 2.86 16.33
N SER A 253 -6.86 3.13 15.58
CA SER A 253 -7.97 3.98 16.05
C SER A 253 -8.72 3.35 17.23
N LEU A 254 -8.87 2.01 17.23
CA LEU A 254 -9.50 1.27 18.32
C LEU A 254 -8.59 1.26 19.55
N ALA A 255 -7.28 1.03 19.38
CA ALA A 255 -6.31 1.11 20.46
C ALA A 255 -6.26 2.50 21.10
N GLN A 256 -6.31 3.57 20.29
CA GLN A 256 -6.39 4.94 20.78
C GLN A 256 -7.65 5.19 21.61
N ARG A 257 -8.82 4.72 21.15
CA ARG A 257 -10.07 4.82 21.91
C ARG A 257 -10.01 4.08 23.25
N GLU A 258 -9.43 2.89 23.27
CA GLU A 258 -9.28 2.10 24.50
C GLU A 258 -8.32 2.79 25.50
N ILE A 259 -7.22 3.38 25.01
CA ILE A 259 -6.31 4.17 25.87
C ILE A 259 -7.02 5.39 26.46
N GLU A 260 -7.79 6.11 25.66
CA GLU A 260 -8.54 7.29 26.12
C GLU A 260 -9.55 6.91 27.21
N ARG A 261 -10.32 5.83 26.97
CA ARG A 261 -11.25 5.27 27.96
C ARG A 261 -10.56 4.89 29.27
N ARG A 262 -9.39 4.24 29.20
CA ARG A 262 -8.62 3.89 30.42
C ARG A 262 -8.15 5.11 31.18
N LYS A 263 -7.67 6.14 30.47
CA LYS A 263 -7.25 7.41 31.09
C LYS A 263 -8.41 8.13 31.76
N GLU A 264 -9.60 8.09 31.19
CA GLU A 264 -10.80 8.69 31.79
C GLU A 264 -11.16 7.99 33.11
N VAL A 265 -11.23 6.65 33.11
CA VAL A 265 -11.47 5.85 34.32
C VAL A 265 -10.38 6.08 35.37
N GLU A 266 -9.12 6.22 34.97
CA GLU A 266 -8.02 6.48 35.90
C GLU A 266 -8.12 7.89 36.52
N ARG A 267 -8.56 8.91 35.77
CA ARG A 267 -8.85 10.23 36.33
C ARG A 267 -10.01 10.18 37.32
N GLU A 268 -11.09 9.47 36.98
CA GLU A 268 -12.24 9.28 37.89
C GLU A 268 -11.81 8.58 39.18
N ASN A 269 -10.99 7.53 39.08
CA ASN A 269 -10.45 6.84 40.25
C ASN A 269 -9.59 7.76 41.11
N VAL A 270 -8.72 8.57 40.51
CA VAL A 270 -7.89 9.54 41.25
C VAL A 270 -8.78 10.56 41.98
N GLN A 271 -9.81 11.10 41.32
CA GLN A 271 -10.77 12.02 41.94
C GLN A 271 -11.54 11.35 43.09
N LEU A 272 -11.94 10.09 42.91
CA LEU A 272 -12.62 9.33 43.94
C LEU A 272 -11.71 9.09 45.14
N ILE A 273 -10.45 8.72 44.91
CA ILE A 273 -9.46 8.55 45.99
C ILE A 273 -9.28 9.85 46.77
N ASP A 274 -9.16 10.99 46.08
CA ASP A 274 -9.00 12.29 46.72
C ASP A 274 -10.23 12.66 47.57
N SER A 275 -11.44 12.44 47.03
CA SER A 275 -12.69 12.67 47.79
C SER A 275 -12.82 11.76 49.00
N LEU A 276 -12.44 10.48 48.88
CA LEU A 276 -12.45 9.52 49.98
C LEU A 276 -11.43 9.89 51.06
N GLN A 277 -10.24 10.34 50.67
CA GLN A 277 -9.23 10.83 51.61
C GLN A 277 -9.70 12.09 52.34
N GLY A 278 -10.36 13.02 51.62
CA GLY A 278 -10.98 14.20 52.22
C GLY A 278 -12.06 13.85 53.25
N ALA A 279 -12.99 12.96 52.89
CA ALA A 279 -14.04 12.49 53.81
C ALA A 279 -13.46 11.77 55.03
N LEU A 280 -12.42 10.95 54.85
CA LEU A 280 -11.71 10.30 55.97
C LEU A 280 -11.08 11.32 56.93
N LEU A 281 -10.50 12.39 56.39
CA LEU A 281 -9.90 13.45 57.18
C LEU A 281 -10.97 14.21 57.99
N GLU A 282 -12.12 14.50 57.39
CA GLU A 282 -13.27 15.11 58.06
C GLU A 282 -13.85 14.23 59.17
N VAL A 283 -14.00 12.92 58.94
CA VAL A 283 -14.40 11.98 59.99
C VAL A 283 -13.38 11.97 61.14
N LYS A 284 -12.09 12.01 60.83
CA LYS A 284 -11.03 12.03 61.85
C LYS A 284 -11.04 13.31 62.69
N THR A 285 -11.31 14.47 62.09
CA THR A 285 -11.43 15.73 62.84
C THR A 285 -12.68 15.77 63.70
N LEU A 286 -13.83 15.32 63.17
CA LEU A 286 -15.10 15.24 63.92
C LEU A 286 -15.00 14.27 65.11
N ARG A 287 -14.34 13.12 64.94
CA ARG A 287 -14.05 12.18 66.05
C ARG A 287 -13.08 12.74 67.10
N GLY A 288 -12.34 13.81 66.78
CA GLY A 288 -11.44 14.48 67.72
C GLY A 288 -12.15 15.50 68.64
N ILE A 289 -13.43 15.81 68.39
CA ILE A 289 -14.20 16.71 69.24
C ILE A 289 -14.71 15.93 70.45
N LEU A 290 -14.12 16.18 71.61
CA LEU A 290 -14.58 15.61 72.88
C LEU A 290 -15.69 16.49 73.45
N PRO A 291 -16.94 16.02 73.54
CA PRO A 291 -18.03 16.78 74.13
C PRO A 291 -17.80 16.97 75.63
N THR A 292 -17.49 18.20 76.07
CA THR A 292 -17.27 18.52 77.49
C THR A 292 -18.45 19.22 78.12
N CYS A 293 -18.73 18.96 79.40
CA CYS A 293 -19.73 19.69 80.18
C CYS A 293 -19.27 21.13 80.40
N SER A 294 -20.11 22.11 80.09
CA SER A 294 -19.78 23.53 80.25
C SER A 294 -19.44 23.93 81.69
N TYR A 295 -20.00 23.21 82.67
CA TYR A 295 -19.87 23.49 84.10
C TYR A 295 -18.70 22.75 84.76
N CYS A 296 -18.68 21.41 84.71
CA CYS A 296 -17.68 20.59 85.39
C CYS A 296 -16.49 20.14 84.52
N LYS A 297 -16.55 20.37 83.19
CA LYS A 297 -15.52 19.96 82.20
C LYS A 297 -15.34 18.44 82.02
N ASP A 298 -16.21 17.61 82.59
CA ASP A 298 -16.26 16.17 82.30
C ASP A 298 -16.50 15.93 80.80
N ILE A 299 -15.94 14.85 80.27
CA ILE A 299 -16.10 14.43 78.87
C ILE A 299 -17.23 13.39 78.79
N ARG A 300 -18.12 13.53 77.81
CA ARG A 300 -19.16 12.54 77.51
C ARG A 300 -18.64 11.47 76.57
N ASP A 301 -18.83 10.19 76.91
CA ASP A 301 -18.47 9.05 76.06
C ASP A 301 -19.53 8.74 74.98
N GLU A 302 -19.25 7.74 74.13
CA GLU A 302 -20.15 7.29 73.06
C GLU A 302 -21.46 6.66 73.61
N ASP A 303 -21.42 6.12 74.83
CA ASP A 303 -22.59 5.55 75.53
C ASP A 303 -23.43 6.62 76.25
N GLY A 304 -22.95 7.87 76.25
CA GLY A 304 -23.64 9.03 76.81
C GLY A 304 -23.35 9.33 78.27
N ASN A 305 -22.42 8.61 78.93
CA ASN A 305 -21.99 8.80 80.31
C ASN A 305 -20.91 9.89 80.43
N TRP A 306 -20.83 10.54 81.59
CA TRP A 306 -19.85 11.59 81.87
C TRP A 306 -18.67 11.04 82.67
N HIS A 307 -17.46 11.40 82.24
CA HIS A 307 -16.22 10.97 82.88
C HIS A 307 -15.31 12.17 83.13
N GLN A 308 -14.59 12.14 84.26
CA GLN A 308 -13.56 13.12 84.54
C GLN A 308 -12.49 13.12 83.44
N LEU A 309 -12.06 14.32 83.03
CA LEU A 309 -11.19 14.53 81.87
C LEU A 309 -9.93 13.65 81.89
N GLU A 310 -9.21 13.61 83.01
CA GLU A 310 -7.98 12.82 83.15
C GLU A 310 -8.25 11.32 83.02
N SER A 311 -9.33 10.84 83.63
CA SER A 311 -9.75 9.43 83.59
C SER A 311 -10.17 8.99 82.19
N TYR A 312 -10.81 9.89 81.43
CA TYR A 312 -11.19 9.63 80.05
C TYR A 312 -9.96 9.56 79.13
N ILE A 313 -9.06 10.56 79.21
CA ILE A 313 -7.86 10.62 78.37
C ILE A 313 -6.92 9.43 78.65
N GLN A 314 -6.75 9.05 79.92
CA GLN A 314 -5.90 7.92 80.31
C GLN A 314 -6.47 6.55 79.89
N ARG A 315 -7.80 6.43 79.72
CA ARG A 315 -8.45 5.22 79.18
C ARG A 315 -8.40 5.13 77.66
N HIS A 316 -8.42 6.27 76.97
CA HIS A 316 -8.53 6.34 75.51
C HIS A 316 -7.21 6.73 74.80
N SER A 317 -6.10 6.84 75.53
CA SER A 317 -4.77 7.11 74.97
C SER A 317 -3.66 6.54 75.86
N ASP A 318 -2.42 6.52 75.35
CA ASP A 318 -1.24 6.12 76.13
C ASP A 318 -0.73 7.20 77.11
N ALA A 319 -1.49 8.29 77.32
CA ALA A 319 -1.09 9.39 78.18
C ALA A 319 -1.12 9.00 79.67
N LYS A 320 -0.13 9.46 80.43
CA LYS A 320 -0.05 9.32 81.90
C LYS A 320 -0.03 10.70 82.55
N PHE A 321 -0.88 10.90 83.55
CA PHE A 321 -0.96 12.15 84.30
C PHE A 321 -0.07 12.11 85.55
N SER A 322 0.71 13.17 85.77
CA SER A 322 1.44 13.44 87.00
C SER A 322 0.92 14.74 87.62
N HIS A 323 0.89 14.82 88.95
CA HIS A 323 0.42 16.01 89.64
C HIS A 323 1.58 16.95 89.96
N GLY A 324 1.41 18.22 89.63
CA GLY A 324 2.32 19.32 89.98
C GLY A 324 1.52 20.61 90.08
N VAL A 325 2.08 21.62 90.75
CA VAL A 325 1.42 22.93 90.89
C VAL A 325 2.22 23.95 90.07
N CYS A 326 1.57 24.69 89.18
CA CYS A 326 2.24 25.72 88.38
C CYS A 326 2.54 26.96 89.22
N ASP A 327 3.55 27.75 88.83
CA ASP A 327 3.98 28.94 89.56
C ASP A 327 2.85 29.95 89.83
N LYS A 328 1.88 30.04 88.91
CA LYS A 328 0.70 30.90 89.08
C LYS A 328 -0.17 30.42 90.24
N CYS A 329 -0.53 29.14 90.24
CA CYS A 329 -1.36 28.55 91.29
C CYS A 329 -0.63 28.47 92.64
N MET A 330 0.68 28.25 92.63
CA MET A 330 1.50 28.34 93.85
C MET A 330 1.41 29.73 94.48
N LYS A 331 1.55 30.80 93.69
CA LYS A 331 1.44 32.18 94.19
C LYS A 331 0.05 32.53 94.70
N GLU A 332 -0.98 31.96 94.09
CA GLU A 332 -2.39 32.30 94.37
C GLU A 332 -2.95 31.53 95.58
N HIS A 333 -2.61 30.24 95.71
CA HIS A 333 -3.14 29.37 96.76
C HIS A 333 -2.14 29.07 97.89
N HIS A 334 -0.85 29.31 97.66
CA HIS A 334 0.22 29.15 98.64
C HIS A 334 1.17 30.38 98.66
N PRO A 335 0.64 31.60 98.87
CA PRO A 335 1.44 32.83 98.81
C PRO A 335 2.59 32.85 99.82
N GLU A 336 2.45 32.18 100.96
CA GLU A 336 3.48 32.06 101.99
C GLU A 336 4.63 31.10 101.64
N ALA A 337 4.48 30.27 100.62
CA ALA A 337 5.54 29.38 100.13
C ALA A 337 6.42 30.00 99.04
N THR A 338 6.15 31.25 98.61
CA THR A 338 6.80 31.90 97.45
C THR A 338 7.73 33.08 97.82
N GLN A 339 8.26 33.13 99.06
CA GLN A 339 9.26 34.14 99.46
C GLN A 339 10.68 33.78 99.05
#